data_AF-Q317Q9-F1
#
_entry.id   AF-Q317Q9-F1
#
_cell.length_a   1.000
_cell.length_b   1.000
_cell.length_c   1.000
_cell.angle_alpha   90.00
_cell.angle_beta   90.00
_cell.angle_gamma   90.00
#
_symmetry.space_group_name_H-M   'P 1'
#
loop_
_entity.id
_entity.type
_entity.pdbx_description
1 polymer ?
#
loop_
_entity_poly.entity_id
_entity_poly.type
_entity_poly.pdbx_seq_one_letter_code
_entity_poly.pdbx_strand_id
1 'polypeptide(L)'
;MATGGTIARRIVVQQRPRFIVAVACERDLTSGIQDTYPLPVYGVLNERPNGPCLDTLVPMQLMEVALRMFIHNPPPPLDLEAAIKAEAELKRGRS
;
A
#
# COMPACT_ATOMS: atom_id res chain seq x y z
N MET A 1 11.96 10.45 1.98
CA MET A 1 11.08 10.56 0.80
C MET A 1 11.91 10.34 -0.45
N ALA A 2 11.43 9.55 -1.42
CA ALA A 2 12.10 9.35 -2.71
C ALA A 2 11.31 10.07 -3.80
N THR A 3 11.96 10.94 -4.57
CA THR A 3 11.30 11.75 -5.62
C THR A 3 11.21 11.03 -6.98
N GLY A 4 11.42 9.71 -7.00
CA GLY A 4 11.30 8.89 -8.21
C GLY A 4 11.80 7.45 -8.04
N GLY A 5 11.53 6.61 -9.04
CA GLY A 5 11.83 5.17 -9.01
C GLY A 5 13.31 4.84 -8.84
N THR A 6 14.21 5.62 -9.43
CA THR A 6 15.67 5.40 -9.29
C THR A 6 16.16 5.57 -7.86
N ILE A 7 15.69 6.63 -7.17
CA ILE A 7 16.05 6.87 -5.77
C ILE A 7 15.41 5.80 -4.87
N ALA A 8 14.17 5.43 -5.15
CA ALA A 8 13.48 4.38 -4.41
C ALA A 8 14.24 3.04 -4.46
N ARG A 9 14.69 2.61 -5.66
CA ARG A 9 15.48 1.38 -5.82
C ARG A 9 16.77 1.41 -5.01
N ARG A 10 17.49 2.55 -5.02
CA ARG A 10 18.72 2.71 -4.24
C ARG A 10 18.45 2.57 -2.73
N ILE A 11 17.37 3.17 -2.23
CA ILE A 11 16.99 3.08 -0.82
C ILE A 11 16.66 1.64 -0.45
N VAL A 12 15.93 0.90 -1.29
CA VAL A 12 15.61 -0.51 -1.02
C VAL A 12 16.88 -1.35 -0.90
N VAL A 13 17.85 -1.17 -1.80
CA VAL A 13 19.14 -1.89 -1.75
C VAL A 13 19.94 -1.55 -0.49
N GLN A 14 19.96 -0.27 -0.10
CA GLN A 14 20.73 0.21 1.05
C GLN A 14 20.10 -0.17 2.39
N GLN A 15 18.78 -0.02 2.53
CA GLN A 15 18.10 -0.28 3.79
C GLN A 15 17.69 -1.75 3.97
N ARG A 16 17.58 -2.51 2.88
CA ARG A 16 17.11 -3.91 2.86
C ARG A 16 15.92 -4.13 3.80
N PRO A 17 14.79 -3.45 3.53
CA PRO A 17 13.62 -3.56 4.38
C PRO A 17 13.11 -5.00 4.41
N ARG A 18 12.52 -5.41 5.53
CA ARG A 18 11.91 -6.74 5.67
C ARG A 18 10.65 -6.91 4.82
N PHE A 19 10.01 -5.80 4.47
CA PHE A 19 8.74 -5.74 3.75
C PHE A 19 8.52 -4.35 3.14
N ILE A 20 7.83 -4.27 2.00
CA ILE A 20 7.52 -3.01 1.30
C ILE A 20 6.01 -2.91 1.07
N VAL A 21 5.41 -1.78 1.42
CA VAL A 21 4.07 -1.39 0.96
C VAL A 21 4.24 -0.35 -0.15
N ALA A 22 3.82 -0.67 -1.36
CA ALA A 22 3.99 0.17 -2.54
C ALA A 22 2.64 0.69 -3.04
N VAL A 23 2.57 1.98 -3.37
CA VAL A 23 1.38 2.60 -3.99
C VAL A 23 1.78 3.18 -5.33
N ALA A 24 1.23 2.66 -6.42
CA ALA A 24 1.46 3.21 -7.75
C ALA A 24 0.40 2.69 -8.75
N CYS A 25 0.54 3.05 -10.02
CA CYS A 25 -0.23 2.44 -11.09
C CYS A 25 0.26 1.01 -11.38
N GLU A 26 -0.50 0.24 -12.16
CA GLU A 26 -0.18 -1.16 -12.49
C GLU A 26 1.22 -1.32 -13.10
N ARG A 27 1.58 -0.41 -14.01
CA ARG A 27 2.87 -0.46 -14.73
C ARG A 27 4.06 -0.28 -13.77
N ASP A 28 3.96 0.72 -12.91
CA ASP A 28 5.02 1.05 -11.96
C ASP A 28 5.08 0.02 -10.82
N LEU A 29 3.94 -0.49 -10.37
CA LEU A 29 3.90 -1.61 -9.41
C LEU A 29 4.55 -2.86 -10.01
N THR A 30 4.20 -3.22 -11.24
CA THR A 30 4.75 -4.42 -11.89
C THR A 30 6.27 -4.35 -11.98
N SER A 31 6.80 -3.23 -12.48
CA SER A 31 8.26 -3.05 -12.57
C SER A 31 8.90 -2.99 -11.18
N GLY A 32 8.36 -2.17 -10.26
CA GLY A 32 8.90 -2.03 -8.91
C GLY A 32 8.93 -3.33 -8.10
N ILE A 33 7.92 -4.19 -8.24
CA ILE A 33 7.89 -5.50 -7.58
C ILE A 33 8.99 -6.41 -8.15
N GLN A 34 9.20 -6.41 -9.47
CA GLN A 34 10.27 -7.19 -10.10
C GLN A 34 11.65 -6.70 -9.63
N ASP A 35 11.85 -5.38 -9.55
CA ASP A 35 13.12 -4.77 -9.17
C ASP A 35 13.50 -4.97 -7.70
N THR A 36 12.54 -5.31 -6.86
CA THR A 36 12.74 -5.49 -5.42
C THR A 36 12.80 -6.96 -5.00
N TYR A 37 12.68 -7.90 -5.94
CA TYR A 37 12.85 -9.31 -5.69
C TYR A 37 14.23 -9.60 -5.03
N PRO A 38 14.29 -10.41 -3.95
CA PRO A 38 13.26 -11.29 -3.40
C PRO A 38 12.43 -10.69 -2.25
N LEU A 39 12.46 -9.37 -2.04
CA LEU A 39 11.74 -8.75 -0.92
C LEU A 39 10.23 -8.85 -1.11
N PRO A 40 9.47 -9.17 -0.04
CA PRO A 40 8.02 -9.22 -0.12
C PRO A 40 7.45 -7.80 -0.26
N VAL A 41 6.58 -7.63 -1.25
CA VAL A 41 5.92 -6.34 -1.56
C VAL A 41 4.41 -6.52 -1.59
N TYR A 42 3.69 -5.62 -0.93
CA TYR A 42 2.24 -5.47 -1.07
C TYR A 42 1.93 -4.22 -1.88
N GLY A 43 1.34 -4.42 -3.05
CA GLY A 43 0.99 -3.34 -3.98
C GLY A 43 -0.44 -2.86 -3.79
N VAL A 44 -0.62 -1.55 -3.65
CA VAL A 44 -1.92 -0.87 -3.64
C VAL A 44 -2.01 -0.02 -4.90
N LEU A 45 -3.05 -0.24 -5.69
CA LEU A 45 -3.29 0.58 -6.88
C LEU A 45 -3.71 1.99 -6.46
N ASN A 46 -3.09 2.99 -7.06
CA ASN A 46 -3.54 4.37 -6.89
C ASN A 46 -4.80 4.66 -7.70
N GLU A 47 -5.60 5.58 -7.20
CA GLU A 47 -6.78 6.08 -7.91
C GLU A 47 -6.34 7.09 -8.97
N ARG A 48 -6.94 7.01 -10.16
CA ARG A 48 -6.61 7.84 -11.32
C ARG A 48 -7.85 8.57 -11.84
N PRO A 49 -8.34 9.60 -11.11
CA PRO A 49 -9.55 10.32 -11.51
C PRO A 49 -9.37 11.09 -12.84
N ASN A 50 -8.15 11.59 -13.11
CA ASN A 50 -7.87 12.47 -14.26
C ASN A 50 -6.99 11.83 -15.34
N GLY A 51 -6.84 10.50 -15.33
CA GLY A 51 -6.05 9.75 -16.31
C GLY A 51 -4.68 9.27 -15.79
N PRO A 52 -3.83 8.71 -16.67
CA PRO A 52 -2.61 8.03 -16.26
C PRO A 52 -1.58 9.05 -15.73
N CYS A 53 -1.33 8.96 -14.42
CA CYS A 53 -0.32 9.75 -13.70
C CYS A 53 -0.56 11.26 -13.65
N LEU A 54 -1.80 11.70 -13.89
CA LEU A 54 -2.27 13.06 -13.59
C LEU A 54 -3.21 13.00 -12.37
N ASP A 55 -2.87 13.74 -11.32
CA ASP A 55 -3.65 13.84 -10.06
C ASP A 55 -4.02 12.49 -9.45
N THR A 56 -3.01 11.68 -9.16
CA THR A 56 -3.23 10.37 -8.53
C THR A 56 -3.53 10.53 -7.05
N LEU A 57 -4.58 9.87 -6.56
CA LEU A 57 -4.92 9.83 -5.14
C LEU A 57 -4.47 8.50 -4.55
N VAL A 58 -4.02 8.56 -3.29
CA VAL A 58 -3.74 7.36 -2.51
C VAL A 58 -5.04 6.97 -1.80
N PRO A 59 -5.54 5.74 -2.00
CA PRO A 59 -6.73 5.27 -1.30
C PRO A 59 -6.39 5.04 0.18
N MET A 60 -6.59 6.07 1.01
CA MET A 60 -6.14 6.08 2.40
C MET A 60 -6.72 4.93 3.24
N GLN A 61 -7.97 4.56 3.00
CA GLN A 61 -8.63 3.45 3.68
C GLN A 61 -7.96 2.11 3.35
N LEU A 62 -7.65 1.86 2.07
CA LEU A 62 -6.93 0.66 1.65
C LEU A 62 -5.50 0.65 2.19
N MET A 63 -4.87 1.82 2.24
CA MET A 63 -3.52 1.97 2.79
C MET A 63 -3.48 1.68 4.29
N GLU A 64 -4.47 2.16 5.04
CA GLU A 64 -4.61 1.87 6.47
C GLU A 64 -4.85 0.37 6.70
N VAL A 65 -5.75 -0.25 5.94
CA VAL A 65 -6.00 -1.69 6.00
C VAL A 65 -4.71 -2.48 5.71
N ALA A 66 -3.98 -2.11 4.65
CA ALA A 66 -2.72 -2.75 4.29
C ALA A 66 -1.68 -2.63 5.42
N LEU A 67 -1.48 -1.42 5.96
CA LEU A 67 -0.52 -1.21 7.05
C LEU A 67 -0.89 -2.02 8.30
N ARG A 68 -2.17 -2.04 8.68
CA ARG A 68 -2.68 -2.80 9.82
C ARG A 68 -2.44 -4.31 9.70
N MET A 69 -2.38 -4.87 8.49
CA MET A 69 -2.07 -6.28 8.27
C MET A 69 -0.62 -6.65 8.64
N PHE A 70 0.31 -5.70 8.56
CA PHE A 70 1.75 -6.00 8.66
C PHE A 70 2.46 -5.35 9.87
N ILE A 71 1.80 -4.44 10.59
CA ILE A 71 2.35 -3.85 11.83
C ILE A 71 1.95 -4.62 13.07
N HIS A 72 2.89 -4.78 14.01
CA HIS A 72 2.60 -5.38 15.31
C HIS A 72 1.92 -4.36 16.22
N ASN A 73 0.78 -4.73 16.82
CA ASN A 73 -0.05 -3.87 17.68
C ASN A 73 -0.45 -2.54 17.00
N PRO A 74 -1.28 -2.59 15.92
CA PRO A 74 -1.74 -1.38 15.27
C PRO A 74 -2.50 -0.49 16.28
N PRO A 75 -2.33 0.84 16.26
CA PRO A 75 -3.17 1.73 17.04
C PRO A 75 -4.64 1.52 16.65
N PRO A 76 -5.61 1.82 17.53
CA PRO A 76 -7.02 1.71 17.16
C PRO A 76 -7.32 2.54 15.89
N PRO A 77 -8.30 2.12 15.09
CA PRO A 77 -8.80 2.87 13.93
C PRO A 77 -9.04 4.34 14.28
N LEU A 78 -8.60 5.23 13.40
CA LEU A 78 -8.81 6.67 13.57
C LEU A 78 -10.31 7.00 13.57
N ASP A 79 -11.11 6.17 12.89
CA ASP A 79 -12.57 6.19 12.84
C ASP A 79 -13.16 4.88 13.41
N LEU A 80 -13.31 4.84 14.73
CA LEU A 80 -13.86 3.67 15.45
C LEU A 80 -15.17 3.14 14.83
N GLU A 81 -16.05 4.04 14.35
CA GLU A 81 -17.31 3.68 13.71
C GLU A 81 -17.14 3.01 12.34
N ALA A 82 -16.20 3.48 11.51
CA ALA A 82 -15.96 2.85 10.21
C ALA A 82 -15.29 1.49 10.37
N ALA A 83 -14.43 1.33 11.38
CA ALA A 83 -13.83 0.04 11.69
C ALA A 83 -14.85 -0.99 12.20
N ILE A 84 -15.79 -0.57 13.06
CA ILE A 84 -16.91 -1.43 13.48
C ILE A 84 -17.72 -1.87 12.25
N LYS A 85 -17.99 -0.96 11.31
CA LYS A 85 -18.69 -1.28 10.06
C LYS A 85 -17.90 -2.23 9.17
N ALA A 86 -16.60 -1.99 8.98
CA ALA A 86 -15.73 -2.84 8.17
C ALA A 86 -15.58 -4.26 8.74
N GLU A 87 -15.46 -4.41 10.06
CA GLU A 87 -15.48 -5.73 10.70
C GLU A 87 -16.81 -6.47 10.46
N ALA A 88 -17.94 -5.76 10.53
CA ALA A 88 -19.25 -6.34 10.28
C ALA A 88 -19.43 -6.78 8.82
N GLU A 89 -18.91 -6.01 7.85
CA GLU A 89 -18.92 -6.36 6.43
C GLU A 89 -17.99 -7.54 6.11
N LEU A 90 -16.79 -7.59 6.70
CA LEU A 90 -15.85 -8.71 6.53
C LEU A 90 -16.40 -10.03 7.11
N LYS A 91 -17.15 -9.98 8.21
CA LYS A 91 -17.83 -11.15 8.80
C LYS A 91 -19.00 -11.62 7.93
N ARG A 92 -19.70 -10.72 7.23
CA ARG A 92 -20.77 -11.05 6.29
C ARG A 92 -20.28 -11.70 4.99
N GLY A 93 -19.07 -11.39 4.52
CA GLY A 93 -18.52 -11.92 3.27
C GLY A 93 -17.93 -13.33 3.35
N ARG A 94 -17.91 -13.98 4.53
CA ARG A 94 -17.44 -15.37 4.73
C ARG A 94 -18.58 -16.37 4.97
N SER A 95 -19.83 -16.00 4.66
CA SER A 95 -21.02 -16.86 4.75
C SER A 95 -21.47 -17.30 3.37
#